data_AF-A0A939FZR6-F1
#
_entry.id   AF-A0A939FZR6-F1
#
_cell.length_a   1.000
_cell.length_b   1.000
_cell.length_c   1.000
_cell.angle_alpha   90.00
_cell.angle_beta   90.00
_cell.angle_gamma   90.00
#
_symmetry.space_group_name_H-M   'P 1'
#
loop_
_entity.id
_entity.type
_entity.pdbx_description
1 polymer ?
#
loop_
_entity_poly.entity_id
_entity_poly.type
_entity_poly.pdbx_seq_one_letter_code
_entity_poly.pdbx_strand_id
1 'polypeptide(L)'
;MTDSDKPDSWYWEQRWTSFRRGTKKLKLEWNGGEATALIYDAGVPNTSAAILAALPLIVPVVHVAWSGDMLMSTRDYDLPSRDLENEVRLVRPGDLTWDPKFGELAFTYGTAECRLPSGPNTLVVYGSIETAFVDAFAEFGRRRRFEGVGEIKISAL
;
A
#
# COMPACT_ATOMS: atom_id res chain seq x y z
N MET A 1 -24.87 -22.68 28.27
CA MET A 1 -23.85 -22.42 27.24
C MET A 1 -23.13 -21.16 27.68
N THR A 2 -21.97 -21.32 28.29
CA THR A 2 -21.17 -20.22 28.86
C THR A 2 -20.45 -19.49 27.74
N ASP A 3 -20.25 -18.19 27.92
CA ASP A 3 -19.75 -17.20 26.95
C ASP A 3 -18.26 -17.39 26.56
N SER A 4 -17.72 -18.61 26.66
CA SER A 4 -16.29 -18.94 26.55
C SER A 4 -15.87 -19.56 25.22
N ASP A 5 -16.78 -19.73 24.25
CA ASP A 5 -16.52 -20.45 22.99
C ASP A 5 -16.42 -19.54 21.75
N LYS A 6 -16.09 -18.25 21.91
CA LYS A 6 -15.73 -17.39 20.77
C LYS A 6 -14.20 -17.31 20.65
N PRO A 7 -13.55 -18.16 19.83
CA PRO A 7 -12.11 -18.05 19.61
C PRO A 7 -11.83 -16.71 18.91
N ASP A 8 -10.97 -15.88 19.53
CA ASP A 8 -10.05 -14.84 19.04
C ASP A 8 -10.40 -13.93 17.84
N SER A 9 -11.61 -14.01 17.29
CA SER A 9 -12.07 -13.26 16.11
C SER A 9 -12.21 -11.77 16.39
N TRP A 10 -12.48 -11.39 17.65
CA TRP A 10 -12.68 -9.99 18.02
C TRP A 10 -11.41 -9.12 17.87
N TYR A 11 -10.22 -9.70 18.07
CA TYR A 11 -8.95 -8.98 17.93
C TYR A 11 -8.56 -8.78 16.47
N TRP A 12 -9.00 -9.70 15.61
CA TRP A 12 -8.85 -9.55 14.16
C TRP A 12 -9.86 -8.52 13.67
N GLU A 13 -11.17 -8.75 13.83
CA GLU A 13 -12.25 -7.93 13.24
C GLU A 13 -12.21 -6.44 13.59
N GLN A 14 -11.78 -6.05 14.80
CA GLN A 14 -11.82 -4.66 15.23
C GLN A 14 -10.81 -3.71 14.56
N ARG A 15 -9.77 -4.21 13.88
CA ARG A 15 -8.82 -3.37 13.13
C ARG A 15 -9.03 -3.39 11.61
N TRP A 16 -9.99 -4.17 11.09
CA TRP A 16 -10.45 -4.11 9.68
C TRP A 16 -11.60 -3.10 9.59
N THR A 17 -11.31 -1.88 10.00
CA THR A 17 -12.24 -0.75 10.04
C THR A 17 -12.88 -0.45 8.68
N SER A 18 -14.12 0.02 8.76
CA SER A 18 -15.00 0.42 7.65
C SER A 18 -14.52 1.61 6.82
N PHE A 19 -13.39 2.25 7.16
CA PHE A 19 -12.88 3.46 6.51
C PHE A 19 -12.03 3.19 5.26
N ARG A 20 -11.65 1.93 4.94
CA ARG A 20 -10.94 1.57 3.70
C ARG A 20 -11.86 1.69 2.47
N ARG A 21 -12.41 2.89 2.30
CA ARG A 21 -13.34 3.32 1.29
C ARG A 21 -12.83 4.65 0.77
N GLY A 22 -12.89 4.80 -0.53
CA GLY A 22 -12.39 5.97 -1.22
C GLY A 22 -13.31 6.35 -2.34
N THR A 23 -13.53 7.64 -2.52
CA THR A 23 -14.31 8.19 -3.64
C THR A 23 -13.43 8.70 -4.77
N LYS A 24 -12.24 9.22 -4.47
CA LYS A 24 -11.31 9.70 -5.50
C LYS A 24 -10.52 8.54 -6.08
N LYS A 25 -10.34 8.57 -7.39
CA LYS A 25 -9.65 7.56 -8.18
C LYS A 25 -8.27 8.04 -8.61
N LEU A 26 -7.33 7.11 -8.62
CA LEU A 26 -6.00 7.27 -9.15
C LEU A 26 -5.82 6.29 -10.31
N LYS A 27 -5.05 6.71 -11.33
CA LYS A 27 -4.52 5.82 -12.35
C LYS A 27 -3.09 5.44 -12.00
N LEU A 28 -2.83 4.13 -11.94
CA LEU A 28 -1.48 3.57 -11.88
C LEU A 28 -1.13 3.03 -13.26
N GLU A 29 -0.01 3.47 -13.82
CA GLU A 29 0.48 3.03 -15.13
C GLU A 29 1.89 2.44 -14.97
N TRP A 30 2.16 1.31 -15.61
CA TRP A 30 3.48 0.70 -15.66
C TRP A 30 3.74 0.11 -17.04
N ASN A 31 4.98 -0.32 -17.30
CA ASN A 31 5.28 -0.99 -18.56
C ASN A 31 4.54 -2.34 -18.65
N GLY A 32 3.52 -2.40 -19.50
CA GLY A 32 2.71 -3.60 -19.74
C GLY A 32 1.36 -3.61 -19.05
N GLY A 33 0.92 -2.53 -18.39
CA GLY A 33 -0.43 -2.47 -17.83
C GLY A 33 -0.78 -1.16 -17.13
N GLU A 34 -2.04 -1.11 -16.71
CA GLU A 34 -2.58 -0.03 -15.89
C GLU A 34 -3.61 -0.58 -14.90
N ALA A 35 -3.85 0.18 -13.83
CA ALA A 35 -4.87 -0.10 -12.84
C ALA A 35 -5.55 1.18 -12.38
N THR A 36 -6.82 1.04 -11.99
CA THR A 36 -7.49 2.04 -11.17
C THR A 36 -7.28 1.72 -9.70
N ALA A 37 -7.00 2.74 -8.89
CA ALA A 37 -6.95 2.64 -7.44
C ALA A 37 -7.85 3.70 -6.80
N LEU A 38 -8.24 3.47 -5.55
CA LEU A 38 -8.98 4.39 -4.70
C LEU A 38 -8.04 4.97 -3.64
N ILE A 39 -8.22 6.25 -3.33
CA ILE A 39 -7.61 6.88 -2.15
C ILE A 39 -8.65 6.95 -1.02
N TYR A 40 -8.26 6.63 0.21
CA TYR A 40 -9.22 6.58 1.30
C TYR A 40 -9.72 7.96 1.71
N ASP A 41 -11.03 8.08 1.95
CA ASP A 41 -11.64 9.36 2.33
C ASP A 41 -11.50 9.67 3.84
N ALA A 42 -11.19 8.65 4.64
CA ALA A 42 -11.12 8.73 6.10
C ALA A 42 -10.00 7.85 6.67
N GLY A 43 -9.63 8.12 7.92
CA GLY A 43 -8.57 7.40 8.64
C GLY A 43 -7.15 7.85 8.30
N VAL A 44 -6.93 8.42 7.12
CA VAL A 44 -5.64 8.93 6.62
C VAL A 44 -5.75 10.29 5.89
N PRO A 45 -6.49 11.28 6.42
CA PRO A 45 -6.72 12.55 5.70
C PRO A 45 -5.44 13.31 5.35
N ASN A 46 -4.44 13.35 6.24
CA ASN A 46 -3.22 14.12 5.98
C ASN A 46 -2.37 13.45 4.89
N THR A 47 -2.22 12.13 4.97
CA THR A 47 -1.48 11.33 3.99
C THR A 47 -2.18 11.37 2.63
N SER A 48 -3.50 11.23 2.59
CA SER A 48 -4.26 11.27 1.34
C SER A 48 -4.17 12.64 0.66
N ALA A 49 -4.26 13.73 1.42
CA ALA A 49 -4.07 15.07 0.89
C ALA A 49 -2.65 15.28 0.36
N ALA A 50 -1.63 14.80 1.08
CA ALA A 50 -0.24 14.88 0.69
C ALA A 50 0.04 14.13 -0.62
N ILE A 51 -0.49 12.91 -0.76
CA ILE A 51 -0.38 12.11 -1.99
C ILE A 51 -1.03 12.86 -3.16
N LEU A 52 -2.28 13.33 -2.99
CA LEU A 52 -3.01 14.03 -4.06
C LEU A 52 -2.29 15.32 -4.51
N ALA A 53 -1.73 16.08 -3.57
CA ALA A 53 -1.00 17.31 -3.87
C ALA A 53 0.32 17.05 -4.61
N ALA A 54 0.92 15.87 -4.44
CA ALA A 54 2.17 15.48 -5.07
C ALA A 54 1.99 14.85 -6.46
N LEU A 55 0.75 14.63 -6.91
CA LEU A 55 0.49 14.05 -8.23
C LEU A 55 0.85 15.04 -9.36
N PRO A 56 1.34 14.55 -10.51
CA PRO A 56 1.65 13.15 -10.80
C PRO A 56 2.97 12.69 -10.16
N LEU A 57 3.03 11.43 -9.75
CA LEU A 57 4.22 10.80 -9.20
C LEU A 57 4.82 9.80 -10.19
N ILE A 58 6.13 9.83 -10.38
CA ILE A 58 6.88 8.83 -11.14
C ILE A 58 7.73 8.04 -10.15
N VAL A 59 7.36 6.78 -9.93
CA VAL A 59 7.86 5.95 -8.84
C VAL A 59 8.71 4.80 -9.35
N PRO A 60 10.04 4.92 -9.34
CA PRO A 60 10.89 3.76 -9.57
C PRO A 60 10.75 2.80 -8.39
N VAL A 61 10.51 1.53 -8.66
CA VAL A 61 10.17 0.51 -7.67
C VAL A 61 11.01 -0.76 -7.82
N VAL A 62 11.26 -1.44 -6.71
CA VAL A 62 11.91 -2.75 -6.65
C VAL A 62 11.13 -3.67 -5.74
N HIS A 63 11.28 -4.99 -5.94
CA HIS A 63 10.74 -5.97 -5.01
C HIS A 63 11.41 -5.86 -3.64
N VAL A 64 10.61 -5.86 -2.57
CA VAL A 64 11.12 -5.79 -1.19
C VAL A 64 11.87 -7.06 -0.80
N ALA A 65 12.90 -6.95 0.04
CA ALA A 65 13.67 -8.12 0.47
C ALA A 65 12.98 -8.91 1.61
N TRP A 66 12.25 -8.23 2.50
CA TRP A 66 11.86 -8.80 3.80
C TRP A 66 10.36 -8.85 4.07
N SER A 67 9.54 -8.20 3.25
CA SER A 67 8.10 -8.03 3.51
C SER A 67 7.19 -8.94 2.67
N GLY A 68 7.74 -9.85 1.86
CA GLY A 68 6.95 -10.74 1.00
C GLY A 68 6.60 -10.10 -0.34
N ASP A 69 5.37 -10.29 -0.81
CA ASP A 69 4.90 -9.82 -2.12
C ASP A 69 4.54 -8.33 -2.12
N MET A 70 5.58 -7.49 -2.07
CA MET A 70 5.47 -6.04 -2.16
C MET A 70 6.56 -5.43 -3.04
N LEU A 71 6.25 -4.23 -3.52
CA LEU A 71 7.21 -3.32 -4.12
C LEU A 71 7.45 -2.14 -3.17
N MET A 72 8.67 -1.60 -3.18
CA MET A 72 9.03 -0.33 -2.52
C MET A 72 9.69 0.60 -3.51
N SER A 73 9.58 1.91 -3.29
CA SER A 73 10.28 2.91 -4.09
C SER A 73 11.79 2.79 -3.89
N THR A 74 12.57 3.02 -4.95
CA THR A 74 14.05 3.00 -4.88
C THR A 74 14.64 4.37 -4.51
N ARG A 75 13.78 5.34 -4.19
CA ARG A 75 14.11 6.68 -3.73
C ARG A 75 13.07 7.12 -2.71
N ASP A 76 13.43 8.12 -1.92
CA ASP A 76 12.55 8.78 -0.98
C ASP A 76 11.67 9.84 -1.68
N TYR A 77 10.59 10.18 -1.00
CA TYR A 77 9.69 11.26 -1.31
C TYR A 77 9.58 12.17 -0.10
N ASP A 78 9.44 13.46 -0.36
CA ASP A 78 9.15 14.42 0.69
C ASP A 78 7.66 14.75 0.68
N LEU A 79 6.88 13.90 1.35
CA LEU A 79 5.46 14.17 1.58
C LEU A 79 5.31 14.95 2.90
N PRO A 80 4.49 16.01 2.92
CA PRO A 80 4.38 16.90 4.09
C PRO A 80 3.82 16.22 5.35
N SER A 81 3.10 15.11 5.21
CA SER A 81 2.64 14.31 6.35
C SER A 81 3.60 13.17 6.65
N ARG A 82 4.14 13.17 7.87
CA ARG A 82 4.90 12.06 8.46
C ARG A 82 4.11 11.36 9.58
N ASP A 83 2.83 11.68 9.70
CA ASP A 83 1.95 11.11 10.71
C ASP A 83 1.70 9.62 10.43
N LEU A 84 1.69 8.79 11.48
CA LEU A 84 1.37 7.36 11.41
C LEU A 84 -0.15 7.12 11.41
N GLU A 85 -0.85 7.77 10.47
CA GLU A 85 -2.30 7.62 10.31
C GLU A 85 -2.63 6.19 9.87
N ASN A 86 -3.41 5.44 10.67
CA ASN A 86 -3.82 4.09 10.31
C ASN A 86 -2.64 3.18 9.87
N GLU A 87 -1.60 3.15 10.69
CA GLU A 87 -0.47 2.27 10.43
C GLU A 87 -0.87 0.79 10.60
N VAL A 88 -0.39 -0.06 9.70
CA VAL A 88 -0.63 -1.50 9.75
C VAL A 88 0.68 -2.26 9.59
N ARG A 89 0.74 -3.43 10.22
CA ARG A 89 1.77 -4.44 9.97
C ARG A 89 1.36 -5.45 8.91
N LEU A 90 0.05 -5.73 8.83
CA LEU A 90 -0.53 -6.71 7.91
C LEU A 90 -1.24 -5.98 6.77
N VAL A 91 -0.55 -5.88 5.64
CA VAL A 91 -1.05 -5.30 4.39
C VAL A 91 -1.85 -6.32 3.59
N ARG A 92 -2.71 -5.84 2.69
CA ARG A 92 -3.53 -6.65 1.80
C ARG A 92 -3.06 -6.50 0.35
N PRO A 93 -3.26 -7.52 -0.50
CA PRO A 93 -3.11 -7.34 -1.93
C PRO A 93 -3.90 -6.12 -2.42
N GLY A 94 -3.21 -5.25 -3.17
CA GLY A 94 -3.73 -3.99 -3.66
C GLY A 94 -3.47 -2.78 -2.76
N ASP A 95 -3.03 -2.94 -1.52
CA ASP A 95 -2.78 -1.80 -0.62
C ASP A 95 -1.70 -0.86 -1.20
N LEU A 96 -2.01 0.45 -1.19
CA LEU A 96 -1.07 1.53 -1.46
C LEU A 96 -0.60 2.11 -0.13
N THR A 97 0.71 2.18 0.06
CA THR A 97 1.28 2.44 1.38
C THR A 97 2.39 3.49 1.38
N TRP A 98 2.53 4.16 2.53
CA TRP A 98 3.52 5.18 2.81
C TRP A 98 4.30 4.79 4.07
N ASP A 99 5.63 4.77 3.96
CA ASP A 99 6.53 4.68 5.10
C ASP A 99 7.04 6.09 5.45
N PRO A 100 6.48 6.77 6.47
CA PRO A 100 6.96 8.09 6.86
C PRO A 100 8.36 8.06 7.47
N LYS A 101 8.85 6.90 7.97
CA LYS A 101 10.18 6.79 8.57
C LYS A 101 11.29 6.88 7.52
N PHE A 102 11.08 6.27 6.36
CA PHE A 102 12.07 6.27 5.26
C PHE A 102 11.69 7.16 4.09
N GLY A 103 10.46 7.67 4.06
CA GLY A 103 9.96 8.45 2.94
C GLY A 103 9.62 7.58 1.72
N GLU A 104 9.22 6.33 1.93
CA GLU A 104 9.06 5.35 0.85
C GLU A 104 7.59 5.11 0.50
N LEU A 105 7.31 5.01 -0.80
CA LEU A 105 6.03 4.50 -1.30
C LEU A 105 6.16 3.00 -1.51
N ALA A 106 5.17 2.24 -1.05
CA ALA A 106 5.14 0.80 -1.25
C ALA A 106 3.77 0.30 -1.71
N PHE A 107 3.79 -0.81 -2.44
CA PHE A 107 2.63 -1.38 -3.12
C PHE A 107 2.57 -2.88 -2.86
N THR A 108 1.49 -3.34 -2.25
CA THR A 108 1.31 -4.76 -1.96
C THR A 108 0.59 -5.44 -3.10
N TYR A 109 1.13 -6.55 -3.59
CA TYR A 109 0.52 -7.28 -4.71
C TYR A 109 0.18 -8.74 -4.38
N GLY A 110 0.54 -9.22 -3.18
CA GLY A 110 0.28 -10.58 -2.72
C GLY A 110 0.36 -10.70 -1.20
N THR A 111 0.77 -11.87 -0.71
CA THR A 111 0.91 -12.12 0.74
C THR A 111 2.14 -11.42 1.29
N ALA A 112 1.92 -10.54 2.26
CA ALA A 112 2.96 -9.67 2.79
C ALA A 112 2.76 -9.28 4.25
N GLU A 113 3.87 -8.96 4.91
CA GLU A 113 3.92 -8.40 6.28
C GLU A 113 5.00 -7.32 6.29
N CYS A 114 4.70 -6.13 6.82
CA CYS A 114 5.66 -5.04 6.92
C CYS A 114 6.82 -5.41 7.86
N ARG A 115 8.01 -5.61 7.29
CA ARG A 115 9.21 -6.07 8.00
C ARG A 115 10.48 -5.43 7.45
N LEU A 116 11.40 -5.17 8.37
CA LEU A 116 12.77 -4.76 8.15
C LEU A 116 13.72 -5.92 8.50
N PRO A 117 15.00 -5.88 8.09
CA PRO A 117 16.00 -6.84 8.56
C PRO A 117 16.10 -6.88 10.09
N SER A 118 15.83 -5.74 10.75
CA SER A 118 15.92 -5.57 12.20
C SER A 118 14.65 -5.98 12.96
N GLY A 119 13.54 -6.32 12.29
CA GLY A 119 12.29 -6.69 12.96
C GLY A 119 11.03 -6.15 12.27
N PRO A 120 9.89 -6.16 12.99
CA PRO A 120 8.62 -5.65 12.46
C PRO A 120 8.69 -4.16 12.06
N ASN A 121 7.90 -3.79 11.06
CA ASN A 121 7.64 -2.41 10.68
C ASN A 121 6.12 -2.18 10.57
N THR A 122 5.73 -0.92 10.46
CA THR A 122 4.35 -0.52 10.17
C THR A 122 4.34 0.50 9.04
N LEU A 123 3.28 0.47 8.22
CA LEU A 123 3.11 1.38 7.09
C LEU A 123 1.72 2.02 7.15
N VAL A 124 1.62 3.27 6.70
CA VAL A 124 0.35 3.97 6.52
C VAL A 124 -0.30 3.47 5.24
N VAL A 125 -1.51 2.91 5.32
CA VAL A 125 -2.28 2.51 4.12
C VAL A 125 -3.21 3.63 3.72
N TYR A 126 -2.95 4.27 2.58
CA TYR A 126 -3.71 5.44 2.13
C TYR A 126 -4.68 5.16 0.98
N GLY A 127 -4.61 3.97 0.39
CA GLY A 127 -5.47 3.60 -0.73
C GLY A 127 -5.37 2.13 -1.08
N SER A 128 -6.08 1.75 -2.13
CA SER A 128 -6.09 0.38 -2.64
C SER A 128 -6.35 0.33 -4.14
N ILE A 129 -5.60 -0.51 -4.85
CA ILE A 129 -5.91 -0.93 -6.22
C ILE A 129 -7.28 -1.61 -6.22
N GLU A 130 -8.13 -1.28 -7.19
CA GLU A 130 -9.42 -1.93 -7.36
C GLU A 130 -9.21 -3.43 -7.70
N THR A 131 -10.02 -4.30 -7.10
CA THR A 131 -9.84 -5.76 -7.16
C THR A 131 -9.67 -6.31 -8.58
N ALA A 132 -10.35 -5.72 -9.56
CA ALA A 132 -10.29 -6.12 -10.96
C ALA A 132 -8.88 -6.02 -11.59
N PHE A 133 -7.96 -5.25 -10.99
CA PHE A 133 -6.62 -5.02 -11.53
C PHE A 133 -5.50 -5.66 -10.70
N VAL A 134 -5.83 -6.27 -9.55
CA VAL A 134 -4.83 -6.79 -8.61
C VAL A 134 -3.96 -7.86 -9.26
N ASP A 135 -4.54 -8.76 -10.07
CA ASP A 135 -3.79 -9.85 -10.71
C ASP A 135 -2.78 -9.34 -11.75
N ALA A 136 -3.18 -8.35 -12.56
CA ALA A 136 -2.30 -7.71 -13.54
C ALA A 136 -1.15 -6.96 -12.85
N PHE A 137 -1.44 -6.26 -11.75
CA PHE A 137 -0.41 -5.60 -10.96
C PHE A 137 0.54 -6.61 -10.29
N ALA A 138 0.01 -7.74 -9.84
CA ALA A 138 0.81 -8.81 -9.23
C ALA A 138 1.75 -9.48 -10.23
N GLU A 139 1.38 -9.59 -11.51
CA GLU A 139 2.30 -10.04 -12.55
C GLU A 139 3.49 -9.08 -12.69
N PHE A 140 3.23 -7.77 -12.77
CA PHE A 140 4.27 -6.75 -12.79
C PHE A 140 5.19 -6.85 -11.57
N GLY A 141 4.61 -6.96 -10.37
CA GLY A 141 5.36 -7.06 -9.11
C GLY A 141 6.26 -8.28 -9.04
N ARG A 142 5.76 -9.48 -9.39
CA ARG A 142 6.55 -10.72 -9.38
C ARG A 142 7.76 -10.64 -10.30
N ARG A 143 7.64 -10.00 -11.46
CA ARG A 143 8.74 -9.85 -12.42
C ARG A 143 9.90 -9.04 -11.87
N ARG A 144 9.65 -8.08 -10.97
CA ARG A 144 10.71 -7.25 -10.34
C ARG A 144 11.72 -8.06 -9.53
N ARG A 145 11.37 -9.30 -9.11
CA ARG A 145 12.30 -10.23 -8.48
C ARG A 145 13.49 -10.61 -9.38
N PHE A 146 13.29 -10.63 -10.69
CA PHE A 146 14.28 -11.06 -11.68
C PHE A 146 14.74 -9.91 -12.58
N GLU A 147 13.82 -8.99 -12.89
CA GLU A 147 14.09 -7.86 -13.79
C GLU A 147 14.61 -6.62 -13.06
N GLY A 148 14.61 -6.63 -11.72
CA GLY A 148 15.07 -5.52 -10.91
C GLY A 148 14.08 -4.35 -10.91
N VAL A 149 14.57 -3.15 -11.24
CA VAL A 149 13.79 -1.90 -11.12
C VAL A 149 12.68 -1.83 -12.16
N GLY A 150 11.49 -1.43 -11.74
CA GLY A 150 10.40 -0.97 -12.61
C GLY A 150 10.00 0.46 -12.30
N GLU A 151 8.98 0.95 -13.00
CA GLU A 151 8.42 2.27 -12.77
C GLU A 151 6.90 2.19 -12.74
N ILE A 152 6.29 2.88 -11.76
CA ILE A 152 4.86 3.11 -11.67
C ILE A 152 4.64 4.61 -11.74
N LYS A 153 3.83 5.06 -12.69
CA LYS A 153 3.32 6.43 -12.72
C LYS A 153 1.96 6.46 -12.03
N ILE A 154 1.78 7.40 -11.11
CA ILE A 154 0.51 7.64 -10.41
C ILE A 154 -0.02 9.00 -10.84
N SER A 155 -1.27 9.05 -11.24
CA SER A 155 -1.96 10.29 -11.64
C SER A 155 -3.40 10.30 -11.15
N ALA A 156 -4.01 11.48 -11.07
CA ALA A 156 -5.44 11.59 -10.84
C ALA A 156 -6.20 11.05 -12.06
N LEU A 157 -7.30 10.35 -11.82
CA LEU A 157 -8.22 9.89 -12.88
C LEU A 157 -9.26 10.98 -13.20
#